data_AF-A0A3N5WNS7-F1
#
_entry.id   AF-A0A3N5WNS7-F1
#
_cell.length_a   1.000
_cell.length_b   1.000
_cell.length_c   1.000
_cell.angle_alpha   90.00
_cell.angle_beta   90.00
_cell.angle_gamma   90.00
#
_symmetry.space_group_name_H-M   'P 1'
#
loop_
_entity.id
_entity.type
_entity.pdbx_description
1 polymer ?
#
loop_
_entity_poly.entity_id
_entity_poly.type
_entity_poly.pdbx_seq_one_letter_code
_entity_poly.pdbx_strand_id
1 'polypeptide(L)'
;MNNDLELSEVVIAAQCDEGNTRLEAFGELVRRFQDMAVGYAYSLLSDEDLAQDAAQEAFVQLYLHLNSVQDPAAIAGWFKKVVFSCCQRMIRRKRVPILDIDEARNLPGDSPDPAKAFE
;
A
#
# COMPACT_ATOMS: atom_id res chain seq x y z
N MET A 1 -19.81 23.05 14.10
CA MET A 1 -19.90 23.02 12.63
C MET A 1 -19.47 21.62 12.21
N ASN A 2 -20.38 20.65 12.26
CA ASN A 2 -20.12 19.30 11.75
C ASN A 2 -20.29 19.41 10.24
N ASN A 3 -19.19 19.62 9.54
CA ASN A 3 -19.14 19.46 8.09
C ASN A 3 -18.70 18.01 7.83
N ASP A 4 -19.54 17.05 8.23
CA ASP A 4 -19.38 15.66 7.83
C ASP A 4 -19.76 15.57 6.35
N LEU A 5 -18.84 16.01 5.49
CA LEU A 5 -18.93 15.79 4.06
C LEU A 5 -19.05 14.29 3.82
N GLU A 6 -19.91 13.90 2.88
CA GLU A 6 -20.01 12.51 2.48
C GLU A 6 -18.66 12.04 1.94
N LEU A 7 -18.31 10.78 2.20
CA LEU A 7 -16.99 10.25 1.83
C LEU A 7 -16.72 10.40 0.32
N SER A 8 -17.76 10.25 -0.51
CA SER A 8 -17.70 10.46 -1.95
C SER A 8 -17.32 11.89 -2.34
N GLU A 9 -17.85 12.90 -1.63
CA GLU A 9 -17.55 14.31 -1.88
C GLU A 9 -16.08 14.62 -1.56
N VAL A 10 -15.57 14.07 -0.46
CA VAL A 10 -14.16 14.20 -0.07
C VAL A 10 -13.25 13.58 -1.14
N VAL A 11 -13.62 12.41 -1.67
CA VAL A 11 -12.85 11.77 -2.75
C VAL A 11 -12.86 12.62 -4.00
N ILE A 12 -14.02 13.14 -4.42
CA ILE A 12 -14.14 13.99 -5.60
C ILE A 12 -13.27 15.25 -5.44
N ALA A 13 -13.32 15.91 -4.29
CA ALA A 13 -12.49 17.07 -4.00
C ALA A 13 -10.98 16.75 -4.02
N ALA A 14 -10.61 15.56 -3.53
CA ALA A 14 -9.22 15.09 -3.57
C ALA A 14 -8.76 14.64 -4.97
N GLN A 15 -9.67 14.45 -5.93
CA GLN A 15 -9.35 14.19 -7.34
C GLN A 15 -9.16 15.46 -8.17
N CYS A 16 -9.51 16.63 -7.64
CA CYS A 16 -9.35 17.91 -8.34
C CYS A 16 -7.87 18.28 -8.60
N ASP A 17 -7.63 19.07 -9.64
CA ASP A 17 -6.28 19.56 -10.00
C ASP A 17 -5.87 20.84 -9.23
N GLU A 18 -6.79 21.44 -8.48
CA GLU A 18 -6.48 22.58 -7.62
C GLU A 18 -5.71 22.13 -6.38
N GLY A 19 -4.44 22.53 -6.28
CA GLY A 19 -3.50 22.03 -5.27
C GLY A 19 -3.95 22.21 -3.82
N ASN A 20 -4.58 23.34 -3.46
CA ASN A 20 -5.02 23.59 -2.09
C ASN A 20 -6.23 22.72 -1.70
N THR A 21 -7.26 22.70 -2.55
CA THR A 21 -8.47 21.88 -2.38
C THR A 21 -8.12 20.39 -2.31
N ARG A 22 -7.24 19.92 -3.21
CA ARG A 22 -6.76 18.54 -3.22
C ARG A 22 -6.05 18.18 -1.92
N LEU A 23 -5.18 19.05 -1.42
CA LEU A 23 -4.41 18.79 -0.20
C LEU A 23 -5.31 18.70 1.03
N GLU A 24 -6.25 19.62 1.18
CA GLU A 24 -7.21 19.63 2.29
C GLU A 24 -8.10 18.39 2.29
N ALA A 25 -8.66 18.04 1.11
CA ALA A 25 -9.49 16.86 0.95
C ALA A 25 -8.71 15.56 1.16
N PHE A 26 -7.46 15.48 0.70
CA PHE A 26 -6.62 14.33 0.97
C PHE A 26 -6.29 14.20 2.47
N GLY A 27 -6.06 15.31 3.18
CA GLY A 27 -5.89 15.31 4.63
C GLY A 27 -7.12 14.77 5.37
N GLU A 28 -8.33 15.03 4.85
CA GLU A 28 -9.56 14.43 5.35
C GLU A 28 -9.60 12.92 5.12
N LEU A 29 -9.22 12.44 3.94
CA LEU A 29 -9.12 11.00 3.66
C LEU A 29 -8.15 10.31 4.63
N VAL A 30 -6.98 10.92 4.90
CA VAL A 30 -6.01 10.38 5.87
C VAL A 30 -6.65 10.26 7.24
N ARG A 31 -7.27 11.33 7.75
CA ARG A 31 -7.92 11.33 9.08
C ARG A 31 -9.02 10.28 9.20
N ARG A 32 -9.80 10.04 8.14
CA ARG A 32 -10.88 9.04 8.14
C ARG A 32 -10.39 7.61 8.07
N PHE A 33 -9.26 7.36 7.40
CA PHE A 33 -8.80 5.99 7.13
C PHE A 33 -7.60 5.54 7.95
N GLN A 34 -6.87 6.43 8.63
CA GLN A 34 -5.62 6.10 9.31
C GLN A 34 -5.78 4.96 10.34
N ASP A 35 -6.81 5.03 11.19
CA ASP A 35 -7.03 4.04 12.25
C ASP A 35 -7.40 2.68 11.66
N MET A 36 -8.22 2.68 10.60
CA MET A 36 -8.56 1.48 9.84
C MET A 36 -7.34 0.88 9.16
N ALA A 37 -6.50 1.69 8.52
CA ALA A 37 -5.32 1.23 7.79
C ALA A 37 -4.29 0.60 8.73
N VAL A 38 -3.95 1.29 9.83
CA VAL A 38 -3.00 0.80 10.83
C VAL A 38 -3.56 -0.43 11.54
N GLY A 39 -4.82 -0.39 11.99
CA GLY A 39 -5.45 -1.52 12.67
C GLY A 39 -5.56 -2.77 11.78
N TYR A 40 -5.91 -2.59 10.50
CA TYR A 40 -5.94 -3.69 9.55
C TYR A 40 -4.54 -4.23 9.24
N ALA A 41 -3.55 -3.37 9.01
CA ALA A 41 -2.17 -3.80 8.79
C ALA A 41 -1.60 -4.54 10.02
N TYR A 42 -1.87 -4.04 11.22
CA TYR A 42 -1.46 -4.67 12.47
C TYR A 42 -2.07 -6.07 12.62
N SER A 43 -3.34 -6.25 12.27
CA SER A 43 -3.97 -7.58 12.30
C SER A 43 -3.30 -8.62 11.38
N LEU A 44 -2.54 -8.17 10.37
CA LEU A 44 -1.84 -9.03 9.42
C LEU A 44 -0.35 -9.20 9.76
N LEU A 45 0.29 -8.18 10.31
CA LEU A 45 1.73 -8.13 10.53
C LEU A 45 2.13 -8.43 11.98
N SER A 46 1.22 -8.22 12.94
CA SER A 46 1.45 -8.37 14.38
C SER A 46 2.68 -7.61 14.89
N ASP A 47 2.96 -6.47 14.26
CA ASP A 47 4.15 -5.64 14.46
C ASP A 47 3.73 -4.20 14.22
N GLU A 48 3.91 -3.34 15.22
CA GLU A 48 3.37 -1.97 15.22
C GLU A 48 4.11 -1.09 14.20
N ASP A 49 5.44 -1.14 14.19
CA ASP A 49 6.27 -0.34 13.28
C ASP A 49 5.96 -0.71 11.83
N LEU A 50 5.89 -2.02 11.54
CA LEU A 50 5.56 -2.48 10.19
C LEU A 50 4.11 -2.15 9.79
N ALA A 51 3.18 -2.14 10.74
CA ALA A 51 1.81 -1.74 10.46
C ALA A 51 1.73 -0.25 10.09
N GLN A 52 2.44 0.61 10.81
CA GLN A 52 2.55 2.04 10.50
C GLN A 52 3.21 2.25 9.14
N ASP A 53 4.32 1.57 8.84
CA ASP A 53 4.98 1.64 7.54
C ASP A 53 4.07 1.18 6.40
N ALA A 54 3.33 0.09 6.58
CA ALA A 54 2.41 -0.42 5.57
C ALA A 54 1.26 0.57 5.31
N ALA A 55 0.72 1.20 6.36
CA ALA A 55 -0.31 2.22 6.25
C ALA A 55 0.22 3.47 5.54
N GLN A 56 1.40 3.95 5.90
CA GLN A 56 2.04 5.09 5.24
C GLN A 56 2.23 4.83 3.75
N GLU A 57 2.79 3.68 3.37
CA GLU A 57 2.97 3.35 1.97
C GLU A 57 1.62 3.23 1.24
N ALA A 58 0.60 2.64 1.88
CA ALA A 58 -0.73 2.59 1.29
C ALA A 58 -1.30 3.99 1.03
N PHE A 59 -1.10 4.96 1.93
CA PHE A 59 -1.51 6.34 1.70
C PHE A 59 -0.74 7.01 0.55
N VAL A 60 0.55 6.72 0.38
CA VAL A 60 1.30 7.17 -0.81
C VAL A 60 0.69 6.60 -2.08
N GLN A 61 0.37 5.30 -2.10
CA GLN A 61 -0.30 4.65 -3.23
C GLN A 61 -1.70 5.24 -3.49
N LEU A 62 -2.46 5.52 -2.43
CA LEU A 62 -3.74 6.21 -2.53
C LEU A 62 -3.55 7.58 -3.19
N TYR A 63 -2.60 8.40 -2.73
CA TYR A 63 -2.34 9.72 -3.31
C TYR A 63 -2.01 9.67 -4.81
N LEU A 64 -1.13 8.73 -5.20
CA LEU A 64 -0.67 8.58 -6.59
C LEU A 64 -1.77 8.05 -7.52
N HIS A 65 -2.65 7.20 -7.01
CA HIS A 65 -3.65 6.50 -7.82
C HIS A 65 -5.09 6.95 -7.55
N LEU A 66 -5.30 8.00 -6.75
CA LEU A 66 -6.64 8.47 -6.39
C LEU A 66 -7.50 8.80 -7.62
N ASN A 67 -6.89 9.40 -8.64
CA ASN A 67 -7.57 9.76 -9.89
C ASN A 67 -8.00 8.55 -10.74
N SER A 68 -7.54 7.34 -10.41
CA SER A 68 -7.99 6.10 -11.06
C SER A 68 -9.27 5.52 -10.46
N VAL A 69 -9.72 6.04 -9.31
CA VAL A 69 -10.94 5.60 -8.64
C VAL A 69 -12.16 6.21 -9.35
N GLN A 70 -12.83 5.42 -10.18
CA GLN A 70 -13.99 5.88 -10.95
C GLN A 70 -15.26 6.03 -10.12
N ASP A 71 -15.44 5.18 -9.11
CA ASP A 71 -16.56 5.26 -8.17
C ASP A 71 -16.05 5.73 -6.80
N PRO A 72 -16.27 7.00 -6.42
CA PRO A 72 -15.89 7.55 -5.12
C PRO A 72 -16.41 6.75 -3.93
N ALA A 73 -17.58 6.11 -4.04
CA ALA A 73 -18.15 5.32 -2.95
C ALA A 73 -17.36 4.02 -2.69
N ALA A 74 -16.61 3.53 -3.69
CA ALA A 74 -15.81 2.32 -3.59
C ALA A 74 -14.44 2.53 -2.91
N ILE A 75 -14.07 3.77 -2.56
CA ILE A 75 -12.73 4.11 -2.07
C ILE A 75 -12.29 3.28 -0.85
N ALA A 76 -13.19 3.02 0.10
CA ALA A 76 -12.86 2.29 1.31
C ALA A 76 -12.45 0.83 0.99
N GLY A 77 -13.19 0.18 0.09
CA GLY A 77 -12.89 -1.18 -0.35
C GLY A 77 -11.62 -1.24 -1.20
N TRP A 78 -11.40 -0.26 -2.07
CA TRP A 78 -10.17 -0.15 -2.85
C TRP A 78 -8.96 0.07 -1.95
N PHE A 79 -9.04 1.00 -1.00
CA PHE A 79 -7.93 1.34 -0.11
C PHE A 79 -7.56 0.17 0.81
N LYS A 80 -8.55 -0.58 1.30
CA LYS A 80 -8.30 -1.81 2.07
C LYS A 80 -7.49 -2.84 1.26
N LYS A 81 -7.70 -2.97 -0.05
CA LYS A 81 -6.90 -3.84 -0.93
C LYS A 81 -5.46 -3.33 -1.08
N VAL A 82 -5.27 -2.01 -1.15
CA VAL A 82 -3.93 -1.41 -1.18
C VAL A 82 -3.17 -1.71 0.11
N VAL A 83 -3.77 -1.47 1.28
CA VAL A 83 -3.17 -1.80 2.59
C VAL A 83 -2.77 -3.28 2.66
N PHE A 84 -3.67 -4.17 2.26
CA PHE A 84 -3.37 -5.61 2.20
C PHE A 84 -2.18 -5.94 1.29
N SER A 85 -2.09 -5.28 0.14
CA SER A 85 -1.01 -5.50 -0.82
C SER A 85 0.34 -5.03 -0.28
N CYS A 86 0.37 -3.89 0.42
CA CYS A 86 1.56 -3.42 1.13
C CYS A 86 2.02 -4.42 2.20
N CYS A 87 1.10 -4.95 3.02
CA CYS A 87 1.38 -5.97 4.02
C CYS A 87 1.94 -7.26 3.39
N GLN A 88 1.30 -7.75 2.31
CA GLN A 88 1.75 -8.95 1.59
C GLN A 88 3.17 -8.81 1.06
N ARG A 89 3.53 -7.65 0.54
CA ARG A 89 4.90 -7.38 0.07
C ARG A 89 5.91 -7.41 1.22
N MET A 90 5.57 -6.87 2.39
CA MET A 90 6.43 -6.93 3.58
C MET A 90 6.59 -8.37 4.09
N ILE A 91 5.50 -9.14 4.14
CA ILE A 91 5.53 -10.56 4.50
C ILE A 91 6.43 -11.34 3.52
N ARG A 92 6.30 -11.10 2.22
CA ARG A 92 7.15 -11.73 1.20
C ARG A 92 8.63 -11.38 1.40
N ARG A 93 8.94 -10.11 1.70
CA ARG A 93 10.31 -9.67 2.00
C ARG A 93 10.89 -10.36 3.24
N LYS A 94 10.11 -10.51 4.32
CA LYS A 94 10.53 -11.26 5.52
C LYS A 94 10.81 -12.74 5.24
N ARG A 95 10.14 -13.33 4.24
CA ARG A 95 10.30 -14.75 3.86
C ARG A 95 11.47 -15.01 2.92
N VAL A 96 12.16 -13.97 2.41
CA VAL A 96 13.37 -14.18 1.63
C VAL A 96 14.47 -14.62 2.59
N PRO A 97 15.03 -15.83 2.44
CA PRO A 97 16.08 -16.31 3.32
C PRO A 97 17.28 -15.37 3.22
N ILE A 98 17.69 -14.83 4.37
CA ILE A 98 18.96 -14.10 4.49
C ILE A 98 20.03 -15.19 4.63
N LEU A 99 20.79 -15.39 3.56
CA LEU A 99 21.91 -16.31 3.54
C LEU A 99 23.20 -15.52 3.65
N ASP A 100 24.19 -16.11 4.32
CA ASP A 100 25.55 -15.57 4.27
C ASP A 100 26.06 -15.60 2.82
N ILE A 101 26.94 -14.66 2.47
CA ILE A 101 27.45 -14.56 1.10
C ILE A 101 28.18 -15.84 0.67
N ASP A 102 28.84 -16.53 1.61
CA ASP A 102 29.52 -17.79 1.33
C ASP A 102 28.52 -18.94 1.18
N GLU A 103 27.40 -18.93 1.92
CA GLU A 103 26.32 -19.90 1.75
C GLU A 103 25.58 -19.69 0.41
N ALA A 104 25.34 -18.43 0.04
CA ALA A 104 24.68 -18.06 -1.22
C ALA A 104 25.50 -18.50 -2.45
N ARG A 105 26.85 -18.46 -2.38
CA ARG A 105 27.74 -18.93 -3.46
C ARG A 105 27.64 -20.43 -3.71
N ASN A 106 27.20 -21.20 -2.71
CA ASN A 106 27.09 -22.65 -2.78
C ASN A 106 25.66 -23.12 -3.12
N LEU A 107 24.71 -22.20 -3.36
CA LEU A 107 23.39 -22.58 -3.83
C LEU A 107 23.48 -23.10 -5.29
N PRO A 108 22.83 -24.23 -5.60
CA PRO A 108 22.66 -24.63 -6.98
C PRO A 108 21.84 -23.57 -7.72
N GLY A 109 22.35 -23.07 -8.85
CA GLY A 109 21.61 -22.14 -9.69
C GLY A 109 20.38 -22.83 -10.28
N ASP A 110 19.19 -22.32 -9.98
CA ASP A 110 17.90 -22.79 -10.53
C ASP A 110 17.66 -22.31 -11.98
N SER A 111 18.66 -21.67 -12.59
CA SER A 111 18.61 -21.30 -14.00
C SER A 111 19.17 -22.46 -14.83
N PRO A 112 18.49 -22.88 -15.91
CA PRO A 112 19.11 -23.73 -16.91
C PRO A 112 20.43 -23.10 -17.32
N ASP A 113 21.48 -23.91 -17.37
CA ASP A 113 22.76 -23.48 -17.93
C ASP A 113 22.47 -22.76 -19.26
N PRO A 114 22.82 -21.46 -19.41
CA PRO A 114 22.56 -20.73 -20.64
C PRO A 114 23.21 -21.41 -21.87
N ALA A 115 24.22 -22.26 -21.67
CA ALA A 115 24.79 -23.09 -22.73
C ALA A 115 23.86 -24.23 -23.19
N LYS A 116 22.96 -24.72 -22.33
CA LYS A 116 21.98 -25.79 -22.61
C LYS A 116 20.63 -25.28 -23.10
N ALA A 117 20.39 -23.97 -23.06
CA ALA A 117 19.15 -23.36 -23.52
C ALA A 117 19.03 -23.24 -25.05
N PHE A 118 20.09 -23.59 -25.79
CA PHE A 118 20.19 -23.46 -27.24
C PHE A 118 20.45 -24.79 -27.98
N GLU A 119 20.35 -25.94 -27.29
CA GLU A 119 20.32 -27.28 -27.91
C GLU A 119 18.87 -27.74 -28.14
#